data_AF-A0A7C5V0X3-F1
#
_entry.id   AF-A0A7C5V0X3-F1
#
_cell.length_a   1.000
_cell.length_b   1.000
_cell.length_c   1.000
_cell.angle_alpha   90.00
_cell.angle_beta   90.00
_cell.angle_gamma   90.00
#
_symmetry.space_group_name_H-M   'P 1'
#
loop_
_entity.id
_entity.type
_entity.pdbx_description
1 polymer ?
#
loop_
_entity_poly.entity_id
_entity_poly.type
_entity_poly.pdbx_seq_one_letter_code
_entity_poly.pdbx_strand_id
1 'polypeptide(L)'
;MNIKEYTDFLRISGVEIDFDATFFNGQCFRWKKVNSGYIGVVNRKIILIYPQDRNTFDIYNCLPEEFKKFFYWYFDLDKDYELILKELSEHDEILKKAVEKYRGMRLLNQEPFECMIS
;
A
#
# COMPACT_ATOMS: atom_id res chain seq x y z
N MET A 1 -13.46 -0.42 -4.58
CA MET A 1 -12.99 -0.75 -3.22
C MET A 1 -14.17 -1.12 -2.32
N ASN A 2 -14.04 -2.18 -1.52
CA ASN A 2 -14.99 -2.60 -0.50
C ASN A 2 -14.25 -2.74 0.84
N ILE A 3 -14.89 -2.34 1.94
CA ILE A 3 -14.35 -2.45 3.29
C ILE A 3 -15.35 -3.27 4.11
N LYS A 4 -14.89 -4.41 4.63
CA LYS A 4 -15.69 -5.27 5.52
C LYS A 4 -15.02 -5.35 6.88
N GLU A 5 -15.79 -5.06 7.92
CA GLU A 5 -15.33 -5.09 9.31
C GLU A 5 -15.49 -6.50 9.91
N TYR A 6 -14.45 -6.94 10.60
CA TYR A 6 -14.40 -8.14 11.42
C TYR A 6 -13.97 -7.75 12.84
N THR A 7 -14.09 -8.68 13.79
CA THR A 7 -13.78 -8.43 15.21
C THR A 7 -12.38 -7.83 15.43
N ASP A 8 -11.37 -8.32 14.71
CA ASP A 8 -9.96 -7.96 14.95
C ASP A 8 -9.32 -7.15 13.81
N PHE A 9 -9.96 -7.09 12.65
CA PHE A 9 -9.38 -6.50 11.43
C PHE A 9 -10.43 -5.97 10.48
N LEU A 10 -9.99 -5.14 9.53
CA LEU A 10 -10.76 -4.78 8.35
C LEU A 10 -10.24 -5.54 7.14
N ARG A 11 -11.14 -6.08 6.34
CA ARG A 11 -10.82 -6.62 5.02
C ARG A 11 -11.08 -5.56 3.97
N ILE A 12 -10.04 -5.24 3.20
CA ILE A 12 -10.10 -4.30 2.09
C ILE A 12 -10.02 -5.10 0.79
N SER A 13 -10.99 -4.92 -0.10
CA SER A 13 -11.03 -5.63 -1.39
C SER A 13 -11.21 -4.67 -2.56
N GLY A 14 -10.73 -5.07 -3.73
CA GLY A 14 -10.87 -4.32 -4.97
C GLY A 14 -9.90 -3.14 -5.10
N VAL A 15 -8.72 -3.26 -4.50
CA VAL A 15 -7.57 -2.36 -4.69
C VAL A 15 -6.31 -3.19 -4.81
N GLU A 16 -5.51 -2.95 -5.85
CA GLU A 16 -4.26 -3.67 -6.09
C GLU A 16 -3.09 -2.97 -5.38
N ILE A 17 -2.40 -3.70 -4.50
CA ILE A 17 -1.18 -3.24 -3.83
C ILE A 17 -0.18 -4.41 -3.76
N ASP A 18 0.98 -4.22 -4.37
CA ASP A 18 2.15 -5.05 -4.12
C ASP A 18 2.90 -4.45 -2.92
N PHE A 19 2.67 -5.04 -1.75
CA PHE A 19 3.28 -4.57 -0.50
C PHE A 19 4.79 -4.76 -0.47
N ASP A 20 5.35 -5.72 -1.21
CA ASP A 20 6.79 -5.90 -1.29
C ASP A 20 7.43 -4.80 -2.12
N ALA A 21 6.88 -4.55 -3.30
CA ALA A 21 7.32 -3.46 -4.15
C ALA A 21 7.03 -2.09 -3.53
N THR A 22 6.03 -1.97 -2.65
CA THR A 22 5.69 -0.71 -1.96
C THR A 22 6.57 -0.47 -0.74
N PHE A 23 6.73 -1.43 0.17
CA PHE A 23 7.41 -1.20 1.44
C PHE A 23 8.94 -1.29 1.36
N PHE A 24 9.49 -2.01 0.38
CA PHE A 24 10.92 -2.31 0.32
C PHE A 24 11.63 -1.76 -0.93
N ASN A 25 11.05 -0.74 -1.58
CA ASN A 25 11.69 -0.02 -2.69
C ASN A 25 12.56 1.17 -2.24
N GLY A 26 12.69 1.40 -0.93
CA GLY A 26 13.46 2.50 -0.35
C GLY A 26 12.66 3.78 -0.04
N GLN A 27 11.36 3.82 -0.32
CA GLN A 27 10.53 5.00 -0.01
C GLN A 27 10.21 5.15 1.49
N CYS A 28 10.20 4.05 2.25
CA CYS A 28 9.84 4.04 3.67
C CYS A 28 10.68 3.01 4.44
N PHE A 29 10.90 3.24 5.74
CA PHE A 29 11.84 2.43 6.55
C PHE A 29 11.24 1.80 7.80
N ARG A 30 9.95 2.04 8.06
CA ARG A 30 9.28 1.61 9.30
C ARG A 30 8.37 0.41 9.13
N TRP A 31 8.46 -0.26 7.98
CA TRP A 31 7.79 -1.52 7.70
C TRP A 31 8.78 -2.69 7.78
N LYS A 32 8.33 -3.81 8.34
CA LYS A 32 9.08 -5.06 8.44
C LYS A 32 8.19 -6.22 8.06
N LYS A 33 8.76 -7.25 7.42
CA LYS A 33 8.07 -8.53 7.18
C LYS A 33 7.92 -9.28 8.50
N VAL A 34 6.74 -9.85 8.73
CA VAL A 34 6.45 -10.73 9.87
C VAL A 34 5.56 -11.89 9.41
N ASN A 35 6.03 -13.13 9.56
CA ASN A 35 5.33 -14.32 9.08
C ASN A 35 4.89 -14.16 7.60
N SER A 36 3.59 -14.16 7.33
CA SER A 36 2.96 -13.96 6.02
C SER A 36 2.50 -12.52 5.74
N GLY A 37 2.86 -11.56 6.59
CA GLY A 37 2.40 -10.18 6.49
C GLY A 37 3.49 -9.16 6.82
N TYR A 38 3.04 -7.96 7.17
CA TYR A 38 3.88 -6.80 7.42
C TYR A 38 3.46 -6.11 8.70
N ILE A 39 4.43 -5.67 9.49
CA ILE A 39 4.22 -4.80 10.63
C ILE A 39 4.84 -3.43 10.33
N GLY A 40 4.07 -2.38 10.55
CA GLY A 40 4.47 -1.00 10.30
C GLY A 40 4.16 -0.11 11.48
N VAL A 41 4.97 0.94 11.68
CA VAL A 41 4.57 2.06 12.53
C VAL A 41 4.19 3.24 11.65
N VAL A 42 2.90 3.57 11.61
CA VAL A 42 2.34 4.65 10.80
C VAL A 42 1.45 5.51 11.68
N ASN A 43 1.56 6.84 11.60
CA ASN A 43 0.78 7.79 12.41
C ASN A 43 0.84 7.46 13.93
N ARG A 44 2.05 7.19 14.44
CA ARG A 44 2.31 6.80 15.84
C ARG A 44 1.59 5.53 16.31
N LYS A 45 1.18 4.65 15.39
CA LYS A 45 0.44 3.42 15.68
C LYS A 45 1.06 2.21 14.99
N ILE A 46 0.96 1.05 15.63
CA ILE A 46 1.35 -0.23 15.03
C ILE A 46 0.21 -0.73 14.15
N ILE A 47 0.52 -1.05 12.90
CA ILE A 47 -0.40 -1.63 11.92
C ILE A 47 0.15 -2.97 11.48
N LEU A 48 -0.73 -3.96 11.35
CA LEU A 48 -0.40 -5.23 10.69
C LEU A 48 -1.21 -5.35 9.41
N ILE A 49 -0.55 -5.80 8.35
CA ILE A 49 -1.16 -6.05 7.04
C ILE A 49 -0.90 -7.49 6.64
N TYR A 50 -1.96 -8.20 6.27
CA TYR A 50 -1.90 -9.56 5.76
C TYR A 50 -2.56 -9.63 4.38
N PRO A 51 -1.79 -9.67 3.29
CA PRO A 51 -2.34 -9.87 1.95
C PRO A 51 -3.08 -11.21 1.88
N GLN A 52 -4.28 -11.20 1.31
CA GLN A 52 -5.06 -12.40 1.05
C GLN A 52 -4.89 -12.83 -0.42
N ASP A 53 -4.89 -11.85 -1.31
CA ASP A 53 -4.60 -11.99 -2.73
C ASP A 53 -4.07 -10.65 -3.28
N ARG A 54 -3.97 -10.52 -4.60
CA ARG A 54 -3.44 -9.32 -5.27
C ARG A 54 -4.28 -8.06 -5.02
N ASN A 55 -5.58 -8.23 -4.79
CA ASN A 55 -6.56 -7.15 -4.72
C ASN A 55 -7.28 -7.09 -3.35
N THR A 56 -6.85 -7.92 -2.41
CA THR A 56 -7.46 -8.06 -1.09
C THR A 56 -6.40 -8.19 0.00
N PHE A 57 -6.54 -7.42 1.08
CA PHE A 57 -5.70 -7.53 2.26
C PHE A 57 -6.50 -7.26 3.53
N ASP A 58 -6.01 -7.82 4.63
CA ASP A 58 -6.52 -7.57 5.97
C ASP A 58 -5.61 -6.57 6.68
N ILE A 59 -6.21 -5.56 7.33
CA ILE A 59 -5.52 -4.56 8.14
C ILE A 59 -6.01 -4.65 9.59
N TYR A 60 -5.10 -4.92 10.51
CA TYR A 60 -5.37 -5.03 11.95
C TYR A 60 -5.02 -3.73 12.66
N ASN A 61 -5.64 -3.55 13.83
CA ASN A 61 -5.50 -2.35 14.64
C ASN A 61 -5.84 -1.09 13.81
N CYS A 62 -6.91 -1.15 13.02
CA CYS A 62 -7.37 -0.02 12.21
C CYS A 62 -8.89 0.03 12.27
N LEU A 63 -9.44 1.19 12.64
CA LEU A 63 -10.89 1.39 12.64
C LEU A 63 -11.39 1.74 11.24
N PRO A 64 -12.65 1.41 10.86
CA PRO A 64 -13.17 1.71 9.52
C PRO A 64 -13.01 3.18 9.13
N GLU A 65 -13.21 4.08 10.08
CA GLU A 65 -13.09 5.53 9.88
C GLU A 65 -11.63 5.98 9.73
N GLU A 66 -10.72 5.37 10.47
CA GLU A 66 -9.27 5.59 10.35
C GLU A 66 -8.77 5.15 8.98
N PHE A 67 -9.28 4.02 8.47
CA PHE A 67 -8.95 3.58 7.13
C PHE A 67 -9.39 4.61 6.09
N LYS A 68 -10.66 5.03 6.13
CA LYS A 68 -11.23 5.98 5.16
C LYS A 68 -10.56 7.36 5.20
N LYS A 69 -10.24 7.86 6.40
CA LYS A 69 -9.69 9.21 6.57
C LYS A 69 -8.17 9.29 6.45
N PHE A 70 -7.45 8.19 6.70
CA PHE A 70 -6.00 8.20 6.75
C PHE A 70 -5.38 7.16 5.81
N PHE A 71 -5.65 5.86 6.01
CA PHE A 71 -4.95 4.83 5.22
C PHE A 71 -5.30 4.84 3.74
N TYR A 72 -6.51 5.28 3.38
CA TYR A 72 -6.91 5.49 1.99
C TYR A 72 -5.94 6.44 1.26
N TRP A 73 -5.57 7.54 1.93
CA TRP A 73 -4.65 8.53 1.39
C TRP A 73 -3.18 8.10 1.55
N TYR A 74 -2.83 7.47 2.66
CA TYR A 74 -1.49 6.94 2.92
C TYR A 74 -1.05 5.96 1.83
N PHE A 75 -1.94 5.07 1.37
CA PHE A 75 -1.68 4.13 0.27
C PHE A 75 -1.96 4.70 -1.13
N ASP A 76 -2.31 5.99 -1.24
CA ASP A 76 -2.58 6.69 -2.50
C ASP A 76 -3.65 5.96 -3.36
N LEU A 77 -4.74 5.55 -2.70
CA LEU A 77 -5.79 4.70 -3.31
C LEU A 77 -6.80 5.49 -4.16
N ASP A 78 -6.72 6.82 -4.16
CA ASP A 78 -7.54 7.70 -5.01
C ASP A 78 -7.04 7.76 -6.47
N LYS A 79 -5.75 7.49 -6.69
CA LYS A 79 -5.17 7.60 -8.02
C LYS A 79 -5.34 6.34 -8.85
N ASP A 80 -5.59 6.56 -10.14
CA ASP A 80 -5.58 5.53 -11.17
C ASP A 80 -4.13 5.21 -11.60
N TYR A 81 -3.49 4.31 -10.85
CA TYR A 81 -2.15 3.84 -11.19
C TYR A 81 -2.12 3.06 -12.50
N GLU A 82 -3.23 2.44 -12.94
CA GLU A 82 -3.24 1.71 -14.21
C GLU A 82 -3.11 2.67 -15.39
N LEU A 83 -3.79 3.83 -15.33
CA LEU A 83 -3.61 4.87 -16.33
C LEU A 83 -2.17 5.40 -16.36
N ILE A 84 -1.60 5.73 -15.19
CA ILE A 84 -0.23 6.24 -15.08
C ILE A 84 0.78 5.22 -15.63
N LEU A 85 0.67 3.96 -15.21
CA LEU A 85 1.58 2.90 -15.63
C LEU A 85 1.45 2.59 -17.12
N LYS A 86 0.23 2.69 -17.68
CA LYS A 86 0.01 2.58 -19.13
C LYS A 86 0.74 3.69 -19.88
N GLU A 87 0.56 4.95 -19.47
CA GLU A 87 1.22 6.10 -20.12
C GLU A 87 2.75 6.01 -20.05
N LEU A 88 3.30 5.56 -18.91
CA LEU A 88 4.76 5.39 -18.75
C LEU A 88 5.33 4.26 -19.61
N SER A 89 4.56 3.21 -19.87
CA SER A 89 5.03 2.00 -20.57
C SER A 89 4.71 1.96 -22.07
N GLU A 90 3.83 2.83 -22.56
CA GLU A 90 3.30 2.76 -23.92
C GLU A 90 4.38 2.89 -25.02
N HIS A 91 5.46 3.62 -24.72
CA HIS A 91 6.49 3.97 -25.70
C HIS A 91 7.91 3.62 -25.27
N ASP A 92 8.08 2.87 -24.17
CA ASP A 92 9.39 2.50 -23.64
C ASP A 92 9.40 1.04 -23.14
N GLU A 93 10.11 0.17 -23.85
CA GLU A 93 10.22 -1.26 -23.54
C GLU A 93 10.94 -1.56 -22.22
N ILE A 94 11.83 -0.67 -21.76
CA ILE A 94 12.49 -0.80 -20.45
C ILE A 94 11.47 -0.49 -19.36
N LEU A 95 10.74 0.61 -19.49
CA LEU A 95 9.67 0.96 -18.55
C LEU A 95 8.56 -0.08 -18.56
N LYS A 96 8.17 -0.61 -19.72
CA LYS A 96 7.18 -1.67 -19.82
C LYS A 96 7.54 -2.91 -19.00
N LYS A 97 8.79 -3.39 -19.11
CA LYS A 97 9.28 -4.52 -18.29
C LYS A 97 9.27 -4.20 -16.80
N ALA A 98 9.62 -2.97 -16.42
CA ALA A 98 9.59 -2.54 -15.03
C ALA A 98 8.14 -2.48 -14.49
N VAL A 99 7.22 -1.90 -15.26
CA VAL A 99 5.80 -1.82 -14.94
C VAL A 99 5.19 -3.21 -14.78
N GLU A 100 5.45 -4.13 -15.72
CA GLU A 100 4.94 -5.50 -15.64
C GLU A 100 5.45 -6.23 -14.39
N LYS A 101 6.73 -6.04 -14.04
CA LYS A 101 7.36 -6.68 -12.88
C LYS A 101 6.90 -6.11 -11.53
N TYR A 102 6.67 -4.80 -11.44
CA TYR A 102 6.38 -4.09 -10.20
C TYR A 102 4.95 -3.52 -10.16
N ARG A 103 4.03 -4.08 -10.96
CA ARG A 103 2.62 -3.67 -11.00
C ARG A 103 1.99 -3.84 -9.61
N GLY A 104 1.28 -2.80 -9.16
CA GLY A 104 0.73 -2.73 -7.80
C GLY A 104 1.63 -1.98 -6.81
N MET A 105 2.85 -1.58 -7.19
CA MET A 105 3.65 -0.65 -6.39
C MET A 105 2.91 0.68 -6.21
N ARG A 106 2.85 1.17 -4.96
CA ARG A 106 2.24 2.46 -4.62
C ARG A 106 3.29 3.45 -4.11
N LEU A 107 3.09 4.74 -4.38
CA LEU A 107 3.81 5.83 -3.73
C LEU A 107 3.06 6.20 -2.44
N LEU A 108 3.69 6.00 -1.29
CA LEU A 108 3.09 6.26 0.01
C LEU A 108 3.03 7.75 0.30
N ASN A 109 1.87 8.24 0.75
CA ASN A 109 1.70 9.60 1.24
C ASN A 109 2.11 9.69 2.72
N GLN A 110 3.41 9.70 2.95
CA GLN A 110 4.03 9.74 4.27
C GLN A 110 4.02 11.14 4.89
N GLU A 111 4.22 11.20 6.21
CA GLU A 111 4.29 12.48 6.93
C GLU A 111 5.60 13.22 6.56
N PRO A 112 5.53 14.51 6.15
CA PRO A 112 6.69 15.23 5.62
C PRO A 112 7.89 15.31 6.57
N PHE A 113 7.66 15.53 7.87
CA PHE A 113 8.75 15.59 8.84
C PHE A 113 9.44 14.24 9.00
N GLU A 114 8.68 13.14 9.09
CA GLU A 114 9.20 11.78 9.10
C GLU A 114 10.03 11.46 7.85
N CYS A 115 9.56 11.84 6.65
CA CYS A 115 10.32 11.70 5.41
C CYS A 115 11.64 12.48 5.43
N MET A 116 11.66 13.67 6.01
CA MET A 116 12.82 14.56 6.00
C MET A 116 13.98 14.03 6.86
N ILE A 117 13.69 13.33 7.96
CA ILE A 117 14.70 12.88 8.93
C ILE A 117 15.08 11.40 8.80
N SER A 118 14.41 10.67 7.90
CA SER A 118 14.59 9.22 7.71
C SER A 118 15.91 8.85 7.05
#